data_AF-A0A1Q7KBU7-F1
#
_entry.id   AF-A0A1Q7KBU7-F1
#
_cell.length_a   1.000
_cell.length_b   1.000
_cell.length_c   1.000
_cell.angle_alpha   90.00
_cell.angle_beta   90.00
_cell.angle_gamma   90.00
#
_symmetry.space_group_name_H-M   'P 1'
#
loop_
_entity.id
_entity.type
_entity.pdbx_description
1 polymer ?
#
loop_
_entity_poly.entity_id
_entity_poly.type
_entity_poly.pdbx_seq_one_letter_code
_entity_poly.pdbx_strand_id
1 'polypeptide(L)'
;MRVNVYSQEMTRETMVVEKQVHLPGQAGPGRTYYGVRMFLRSAPELHDTPEDDDRSAVTLWFESLDEAQSYFDDVVAHAIDIAKGRRIHRPAGGSRVA
;
A
#
# COMPACT_ATOMS: atom_id res chain seq x y z
N MET A 1 -15.45 -5.73 -12.72
CA MET A 1 -14.00 -5.77 -13.04
C MET A 1 -13.28 -6.41 -11.86
N ARG A 2 -12.36 -7.36 -12.09
CA ARG A 2 -11.53 -7.99 -11.06
C ARG A 2 -10.07 -7.70 -11.37
N VAL A 3 -9.31 -7.26 -10.37
CA VAL A 3 -7.85 -7.15 -10.46
C VAL A 3 -7.26 -8.22 -9.55
N ASN A 4 -6.44 -9.09 -10.11
CA ASN A 4 -5.63 -10.04 -9.34
C ASN A 4 -4.19 -9.53 -9.38
N VAL A 5 -3.51 -9.55 -8.24
CA VAL A 5 -2.09 -9.21 -8.13
C VAL A 5 -1.40 -10.39 -7.46
N TYR A 6 -0.39 -10.94 -8.12
CA TYR A 6 0.37 -12.07 -7.60
C TYR A 6 1.70 -11.62 -7.00
N SER A 7 2.23 -12.39 -6.03
CA SER A 7 3.53 -12.12 -5.39
C SER A 7 4.64 -11.83 -6.36
N GLN A 8 4.69 -12.61 -7.43
CA GLN A 8 5.78 -12.63 -8.39
C GLN A 8 5.81 -11.35 -9.23
N GLU A 9 4.64 -10.70 -9.35
CA GLU A 9 4.45 -9.44 -10.04
C GLU A 9 4.80 -8.25 -9.16
N MET A 10 4.95 -8.43 -7.84
CA MET A 10 5.36 -7.36 -6.93
C MET A 10 6.89 -7.24 -6.86
N THR A 11 7.36 -6.01 -6.72
CA THR A 11 8.76 -5.70 -6.38
C THR A 11 8.96 -5.68 -4.87
N ARG A 12 10.18 -5.40 -4.42
CA ARG A 12 10.48 -5.15 -3.00
C ARG A 12 10.40 -3.66 -2.64
N GLU A 13 10.07 -2.82 -3.61
CA GLU A 13 10.01 -1.38 -3.41
C GLU A 13 8.63 -1.00 -2.88
N THR A 14 8.65 -0.35 -1.73
CA THR A 14 7.49 0.22 -1.07
C THR A 14 7.87 1.62 -0.61
N MET A 15 6.95 2.58 -0.71
CA MET A 15 7.16 3.93 -0.20
C MET A 15 5.87 4.54 0.36
N VAL A 16 6.04 5.48 1.29
CA VAL A 16 4.96 6.36 1.74
C VAL A 16 4.91 7.57 0.80
N VAL A 17 3.72 7.88 0.29
CA VAL A 17 3.43 9.05 -0.55
C VAL A 17 2.39 9.93 0.12
N GLU A 18 2.29 11.18 -0.30
CA GLU A 18 1.21 12.08 0.11
C GLU A 18 0.50 12.65 -1.10
N LYS A 19 -0.79 12.95 -0.93
CA LYS A 19 -1.60 13.62 -1.95
C LYS A 19 -2.58 14.57 -1.31
N GLN A 20 -2.48 15.84 -1.68
CA GLN A 20 -3.50 16.82 -1.35
C GLN A 20 -4.69 16.66 -2.31
N VAL A 21 -5.87 16.44 -1.75
CA VAL A 21 -7.13 16.28 -2.46
C VAL A 21 -8.07 17.41 -2.09
N HIS A 22 -8.48 18.18 -3.09
CA HIS A 22 -9.53 19.19 -2.93
C HIS A 22 -10.86 18.54 -3.31
N LEU A 23 -11.75 18.37 -2.33
CA LEU A 23 -13.07 17.81 -2.57
C LEU A 23 -14.01 18.86 -3.18
N PRO A 24 -14.87 18.50 -4.14
CA PRO A 24 -15.87 19.42 -4.69
C PRO A 24 -16.73 20.03 -3.58
N GLY A 25 -16.84 21.36 -3.54
CA GLY A 25 -17.65 22.09 -2.55
C GLY A 25 -17.00 22.28 -1.17
N GLN A 26 -15.75 21.84 -0.96
CA GLN A 26 -15.02 22.11 0.27
C GLN A 26 -14.29 23.46 0.16
N ALA A 27 -14.65 24.42 1.01
CA ALA A 27 -13.90 25.67 1.16
C ALA A 27 -12.76 25.48 2.18
N GLY A 28 -11.56 25.96 1.85
CA GLY A 28 -10.37 25.86 2.70
C GLY A 28 -9.27 24.98 2.12
N PRO A 29 -8.19 24.74 2.88
CA PRO A 29 -7.10 23.87 2.44
C PRO A 29 -7.65 22.45 2.26
N GLY A 30 -7.38 21.83 1.11
CA GLY A 30 -7.80 20.45 0.82
C GLY A 30 -7.33 19.45 1.87
N ARG A 31 -7.80 18.21 1.78
CA ARG A 31 -7.37 17.14 2.69
C ARG A 31 -6.10 16.50 2.19
N THR A 32 -5.14 16.26 3.06
CA THR A 32 -3.96 15.44 2.72
C THR A 32 -4.29 13.98 3.03
N TYR A 33 -4.09 13.13 2.03
CA TYR A 33 -4.10 11.68 2.19
C TYR A 33 -2.68 11.16 2.12
N TYR A 34 -2.39 10.15 2.91
CA TYR A 34 -1.10 9.46 2.94
C TYR A 34 -1.28 8.08 2.32
N GLY A 35 -0.37 7.65 1.46
CA GLY A 35 -0.50 6.41 0.71
C GLY A 35 0.69 5.50 0.95
N VAL A 36 0.45 4.22 1.21
CA VAL A 36 1.51 3.21 1.13
C VAL A 36 1.46 2.60 -0.27
N ARG A 37 2.47 2.91 -1.08
CA ARG A 37 2.61 2.46 -2.47
C ARG A 37 3.55 1.27 -2.54
N MET A 38 3.04 0.15 -3.08
CA MET A 38 3.80 -1.06 -3.36
C MET A 38 3.95 -1.21 -4.88
N PHE A 39 5.17 -1.26 -5.37
CA PHE A 39 5.43 -1.27 -6.82
C PHE A 39 5.33 -2.67 -7.42
N LEU A 40 4.77 -2.74 -8.62
CA LEU A 40 4.71 -3.93 -9.46
C LEU A 40 5.85 -3.90 -10.48
N ARG A 41 6.24 -5.09 -10.94
CA ARG A 41 7.14 -5.26 -12.08
C ARG A 41 6.50 -4.58 -13.28
N SER A 42 7.12 -3.49 -13.70
CA SER A 42 6.66 -2.67 -14.80
C SER A 42 7.47 -2.97 -16.06
N ALA A 43 6.91 -2.63 -17.21
CA ALA A 43 7.63 -2.73 -18.47
C ALA A 43 8.80 -1.73 -18.47
N PRO A 44 9.97 -2.07 -19.04
CA PRO A 44 11.14 -1.18 -19.06
C PRO A 44 10.91 0.17 -19.77
N GLU A 45 9.86 0.25 -20.60
CA GLU A 45 9.52 1.44 -21.38
C GLU A 45 8.74 2.49 -20.57
N LEU A 46 8.28 2.16 -19.35
CA LEU A 46 7.63 3.14 -18.47
C LEU A 46 8.66 4.04 -17.80
N HIS A 47 8.32 5.32 -17.64
CA HIS A 47 9.16 6.25 -16.90
C HIS A 47 9.28 5.81 -15.43
N ASP A 48 10.51 5.82 -14.90
CA ASP A 48 10.85 5.45 -13.52
C ASP A 48 11.61 6.56 -12.79
N THR A 49 11.43 7.80 -13.24
CA THR A 49 12.11 8.97 -12.68
C THR A 49 11.30 9.56 -11.51
N PRO A 50 11.94 10.22 -10.53
CA PRO A 50 11.23 10.87 -9.43
C PRO A 50 10.17 11.89 -9.88
N GLU A 51 10.40 12.57 -11.00
CA GLU A 51 9.51 13.59 -11.55
C GLU A 51 8.36 13.01 -12.38
N ASP A 52 8.56 11.81 -12.94
CA ASP A 52 7.60 11.10 -13.79
C ASP A 52 7.79 9.58 -13.60
N ASP A 53 6.98 9.01 -12.72
CA ASP A 53 7.00 7.59 -12.35
C ASP A 53 5.66 6.94 -12.73
N ASP A 54 5.65 6.31 -13.90
CA ASP A 54 4.51 5.63 -14.49
C ASP A 54 4.49 4.13 -14.14
N ARG A 55 5.38 3.69 -13.25
CA ARG A 55 5.42 2.29 -12.82
C ARG A 55 4.09 1.90 -12.19
N SER A 56 3.64 0.70 -12.57
CA SER A 56 2.44 0.12 -12.02
C SER A 56 2.61 -0.11 -10.52
N ALA A 57 1.61 0.28 -9.73
CA ALA A 57 1.65 0.13 -8.28
C ALA A 57 0.26 -0.07 -7.68
N VAL A 58 0.21 -0.71 -6.51
CA VAL A 58 -0.96 -0.72 -5.65
C VAL A 58 -0.73 0.30 -4.54
N THR A 59 -1.60 1.29 -4.43
CA THR A 59 -1.52 2.30 -3.35
C THR A 59 -2.74 2.17 -2.44
N LEU A 60 -2.49 2.00 -1.14
CA LEU A 60 -3.52 2.07 -0.10
C LEU A 60 -3.45 3.44 0.55
N TRP A 61 -4.57 4.16 0.60
CA TRP A 61 -4.65 5.52 1.13
C TRP A 61 -5.25 5.56 2.52
N PHE A 62 -4.71 6.45 3.35
CA PHE A 62 -5.01 6.66 4.76
C PHE A 62 -5.23 8.16 5.01
N GLU A 63 -6.01 8.49 6.04
CA GLU A 63 -6.28 9.89 6.43
C GLU A 63 -5.23 10.45 7.39
N SER A 64 -4.35 9.60 7.94
CA SER A 64 -3.29 10.03 8.85
C SER A 64 -1.92 9.47 8.45
N LEU A 65 -0.87 10.25 8.70
CA LEU A 65 0.51 9.83 8.44
C LEU A 65 0.92 8.68 9.37
N ASP A 66 0.54 8.75 10.65
CA ASP A 66 0.89 7.73 11.64
C ASP A 66 0.31 6.36 11.27
N GLU A 67 -0.93 6.30 10.76
CA GLU A 67 -1.54 5.06 10.28
C GLU A 67 -0.82 4.52 9.04
N ALA A 68 -0.49 5.40 8.08
CA ALA A 68 0.26 5.00 6.89
C ALA A 68 1.66 4.48 7.26
N GLN A 69 2.34 5.12 8.20
CA GLN A 69 3.67 4.71 8.67
C GLN A 69 3.60 3.39 9.42
N SER A 70 2.62 3.20 10.31
CA SER A 70 2.40 1.93 11.00
C SER A 70 2.16 0.79 10.00
N TYR A 71 1.34 1.03 8.96
CA TYR A 71 1.10 0.04 7.92
C TYR A 71 2.35 -0.23 7.09
N PHE A 72 3.12 0.81 6.74
CA PHE A 72 4.39 0.66 6.03
C PHE A 72 5.37 -0.19 6.84
N ASP A 73 5.52 0.11 8.13
CA ASP A 73 6.40 -0.64 9.03
C ASP A 73 5.94 -2.09 9.12
N ASP A 74 4.64 -2.35 9.21
CA ASP A 74 4.11 -3.72 9.17
C ASP A 74 4.45 -4.42 7.84
N VAL A 75 4.32 -3.74 6.68
CA VAL A 75 4.63 -4.29 5.35
C VAL A 75 6.12 -4.52 5.11
N VAL A 76 6.99 -3.72 5.74
CA VAL A 76 8.45 -3.81 5.59
C VAL A 76 9.05 -4.74 6.64
N ALA A 77 8.61 -4.65 7.90
CA ALA A 77 9.10 -5.45 9.03
C ALA A 77 8.55 -6.88 9.01
N HIS A 78 7.26 -7.05 8.70
CA HIS A 78 6.81 -8.30 8.12
C HIS A 78 7.05 -8.16 6.63
N ALA A 79 8.13 -8.75 6.10
CA ALA A 79 8.07 -9.21 4.73
C ALA A 79 6.76 -9.99 4.63
N ILE A 80 5.71 -9.39 4.07
CA ILE A 80 4.57 -10.15 3.59
C ILE A 80 5.27 -11.11 2.67
N ASP A 81 5.40 -12.34 3.12
CA ASP A 81 6.19 -13.37 2.48
C ASP A 81 5.31 -13.85 1.33
N ILE A 82 4.92 -12.94 0.42
CA ILE A 82 4.07 -13.26 -0.72
C ILE A 82 4.80 -14.33 -1.55
N ALA A 83 6.13 -14.36 -1.49
CA ALA A 83 7.00 -15.37 -2.08
C ALA A 83 7.07 -16.72 -1.33
N LYS A 84 6.77 -16.77 -0.02
CA LYS A 84 6.68 -18.03 0.73
C LYS A 84 5.33 -18.07 1.43
N GLY A 85 4.35 -18.77 0.84
CA GLY A 85 2.98 -18.93 1.35
C GLY A 85 2.87 -19.53 2.76
N ARG A 86 3.38 -18.84 3.78
CA ARG A 86 3.28 -19.18 5.18
C ARG A 86 1.92 -18.70 5.65
N ARG A 87 1.07 -19.67 5.96
CA ARG A 87 -0.21 -19.48 6.65
C ARG A 87 0.03 -18.59 7.86
N ILE A 88 -0.66 -17.46 7.92
CA ILE A 88 -0.83 -16.68 9.13
C ILE A 88 -1.41 -17.64 10.17
N HIS A 89 -0.62 -17.99 11.20
CA HIS A 89 -1.09 -18.81 12.30
C HIS A 89 -2.07 -17.96 13.11
N ARG A 90 -3.36 -18.16 12.88
CA ARG A 90 -4.40 -17.52 13.68
C ARG A 90 -4.30 -18.10 15.09
N PRO A 91 -4.08 -17.29 16.15
CA PRO A 91 -4.03 -17.82 17.50
C PRO A 91 -5.40 -18.46 17.81
N ALA A 92 -5.37 -19.75 18.15
CA ALA A 92 -6.53 -20.47 18.63
C ALA A 92 -6.85 -19.97 20.04
N GLY A 93 -7.87 -19.12 20.20
CA GLY A 93 -8.30 -18.70 21.53
C GLY A 93 -9.20 -17.49 21.52
N GLY A 94 -10.51 -17.73 21.40
CA GLY A 94 -11.55 -16.72 21.62
C GLY A 94 -12.83 -17.42 22.05
N SER A 95 -12.97 -17.54 23.37
CA SER A 95 -14.06 -18.18 24.10
C SER A 95 -15.45 -17.92 23.49
N ARG A 96 -16.22 -18.98 23.22
CA ARG A 96 -17.67 -18.86 23.08
C ARG A 96 -18.23 -18.69 24.48
N VAL A 97 -18.76 -17.50 24.73
CA VAL A 97 -19.57 -17.19 25.91
C VAL A 97 -20.75 -18.16 25.94
N ALA A 98 -21.00 -18.71 27.13
CA ALA A 98 -22.07 -19.64 27.46
C ALA A 98 -23.46 -19.01 27.30
#